data_AF-A0A8H4JHG9-F1
#
_entry.id   AF-A0A8H4JHG9-F1
#
_cell.length_a   1.000
_cell.length_b   1.000
_cell.length_c   1.000
_cell.angle_alpha   90.00
_cell.angle_beta   90.00
_cell.angle_gamma   90.00
#
_symmetry.space_group_name_H-M   'P 1'
#
loop_
_entity.id
_entity.type
_entity.pdbx_description
1 polymer ?
#
loop_
_entity_poly.entity_id
_entity_poly.type
_entity_poly.pdbx_seq_one_letter_code
_entity_poly.pdbx_strand_id
1 'polypeptide(L)'
;MQFISFLSILSLAAALPTAPNVPTQDGLIVARDDVAPTTHLKQPEHASIFVARSLGEYTGSWPATSIWLGGRAFQFMLEKLSNGKYKLTWWNNDPANANRKVKFTLNSGSGSRIYDVVTVPRTTGSAEITPSTSTFRGIFDEV
;
A
#
# COMPACT_ATOMS: atom_id res chain seq x y z
N MET A 1 -33.17 11.34 -51.89
CA MET A 1 -34.07 11.19 -50.73
C MET A 1 -33.89 9.78 -50.18
N GLN A 2 -33.38 9.66 -48.95
CA GLN A 2 -33.89 8.81 -47.86
C GLN A 2 -32.77 8.59 -46.83
N PHE A 3 -32.92 9.27 -45.69
CA PHE A 3 -32.27 8.95 -44.44
C PHE A 3 -32.95 7.71 -43.85
N ILE A 4 -32.17 6.76 -43.31
CA ILE A 4 -32.68 5.76 -42.37
C ILE A 4 -31.77 5.78 -41.14
N SER A 5 -32.34 6.30 -40.05
CA SER A 5 -31.81 6.29 -38.70
C SER A 5 -32.09 4.93 -38.04
N PHE A 6 -31.12 4.40 -37.28
CA PHE A 6 -31.39 3.42 -36.22
C PHE A 6 -30.74 3.90 -34.93
N LEU A 7 -31.59 4.41 -34.02
CA LEU A 7 -31.29 4.64 -32.62
C LEU A 7 -31.43 3.30 -31.89
N SER A 8 -30.44 2.88 -31.10
CA SER A 8 -30.56 1.75 -30.17
C SER A 8 -29.95 2.16 -28.84
N ILE A 9 -30.82 2.48 -27.88
CA ILE A 9 -30.44 2.84 -26.51
C ILE A 9 -30.66 1.58 -25.67
N LEU A 10 -29.59 0.96 -25.18
CA LEU A 10 -29.67 -0.17 -24.26
C LEU A 10 -29.60 0.38 -22.82
N SER A 11 -30.77 0.50 -22.18
CA SER A 11 -30.89 0.81 -20.76
C SER A 11 -30.64 -0.45 -19.93
N LEU A 12 -29.61 -0.44 -19.09
CA LEU A 12 -29.41 -1.47 -18.06
C LEU A 12 -29.50 -0.83 -16.67
N ALA A 13 -30.66 -0.96 -16.04
CA ALA A 13 -30.87 -0.64 -14.64
C ALA A 13 -30.60 -1.89 -13.80
N ALA A 14 -29.50 -1.90 -13.05
CA ALA A 14 -29.24 -2.92 -12.04
C ALA A 14 -29.63 -2.34 -10.67
N ALA A 15 -30.81 -2.75 -10.16
CA ALA A 15 -31.22 -2.50 -8.79
C ALA A 15 -30.52 -3.52 -7.87
N LEU A 16 -29.82 -3.04 -6.84
CA LEU A 16 -29.37 -3.87 -5.72
C LEU A 16 -30.27 -3.60 -4.50
N PRO A 17 -30.72 -4.64 -3.78
CA PRO A 17 -31.56 -4.49 -2.61
C PRO A 17 -30.78 -3.94 -1.41
N THR A 18 -31.41 -2.98 -0.73
CA THR A 18 -31.09 -2.48 0.61
C THR A 18 -31.33 -3.58 1.65
N ALA A 19 -30.33 -3.87 2.49
CA ALA A 19 -30.51 -4.63 3.72
C ALA A 19 -30.33 -3.69 4.92
N PRO A 20 -31.35 -3.50 5.78
CA PRO A 20 -31.20 -2.81 7.05
C PRO A 20 -30.91 -3.77 8.22
N ASN A 21 -30.02 -3.30 9.09
CA ASN A 21 -29.78 -3.57 10.52
C ASN A 21 -30.39 -4.80 11.22
N VAL A 22 -29.54 -5.48 12.00
CA VAL A 22 -29.93 -6.19 13.24
C VAL A 22 -29.03 -5.71 14.38
N PRO A 23 -29.57 -5.25 15.53
CA PRO A 23 -28.80 -4.92 16.73
C PRO A 23 -28.93 -5.96 17.87
N THR A 24 -27.86 -6.05 18.68
CA THR A 24 -27.77 -6.30 20.15
C THR A 24 -28.13 -7.68 20.75
N GLN A 25 -27.18 -8.27 21.51
CA GLN A 25 -27.28 -8.61 22.96
C GLN A 25 -25.97 -9.27 23.44
N ASP A 26 -25.24 -8.61 24.35
CA ASP A 26 -25.26 -8.80 25.81
C ASP A 26 -24.60 -10.11 26.29
N GLY A 27 -23.33 -9.98 26.68
CA GLY A 27 -22.59 -10.96 27.46
C GLY A 27 -21.92 -10.25 28.63
N LEU A 28 -22.71 -10.00 29.67
CA LEU A 28 -22.28 -9.51 30.98
C LEU A 28 -21.31 -10.54 31.61
N ILE A 29 -20.06 -10.18 31.86
CA ILE A 29 -19.20 -10.90 32.82
C ILE A 29 -18.96 -9.99 34.01
N VAL A 30 -19.69 -10.29 35.09
CA VAL A 30 -19.38 -9.82 36.45
C VAL A 30 -18.49 -10.88 37.10
N ALA A 31 -17.28 -10.50 37.50
CA ALA A 31 -16.55 -11.16 38.57
C ALA A 31 -15.99 -10.07 39.49
N ARG A 32 -16.38 -10.16 40.77
CA ARG A 32 -16.05 -9.22 41.86
C ARG A 32 -14.63 -9.47 42.41
N ASP A 33 -14.12 -8.39 42.99
CA ASP A 33 -12.97 -8.19 43.89
C ASP A 33 -12.30 -9.44 44.49
N ASP A 34 -10.97 -9.48 44.42
CA ASP A 34 -10.17 -9.30 45.65
C ASP A 34 -8.66 -9.07 45.36
N VAL A 35 -8.14 -8.01 46.00
CA VAL A 35 -6.75 -7.74 46.40
C VAL A 35 -5.71 -7.43 45.32
N ALA A 36 -5.34 -6.14 45.26
CA ALA A 36 -4.14 -5.63 44.61
C ALA A 36 -2.85 -6.06 45.34
N PRO A 37 -1.77 -6.25 44.58
CA PRO A 37 -0.56 -5.53 44.90
C PRO A 37 -0.12 -4.68 43.70
N THR A 38 0.17 -3.43 43.99
CA THR A 38 0.73 -2.41 43.10
C THR A 38 1.93 -2.94 42.34
N THR A 39 1.72 -3.49 41.15
CA THR A 39 2.74 -3.50 40.12
C THR A 39 2.63 -2.17 39.40
N HIS A 40 3.66 -1.33 39.52
CA HIS A 40 3.96 -0.32 38.52
C HIS A 40 4.12 -1.05 37.19
N LEU A 41 3.01 -1.26 36.47
CA LEU A 41 3.02 -1.56 35.06
C LEU A 41 3.62 -0.31 34.44
N LYS A 42 4.91 -0.41 34.10
CA LYS A 42 5.57 0.50 33.18
C LYS A 42 4.67 0.54 31.95
N GLN A 43 3.89 1.61 31.84
CA GLN A 43 3.06 1.91 30.69
C GLN A 43 3.93 1.62 29.47
N PRO A 44 3.52 0.72 28.56
CA PRO A 44 4.22 0.60 27.30
C PRO A 44 4.17 2.01 26.70
N GLU A 45 5.34 2.65 26.72
CA GLU A 45 5.73 3.74 25.86
C GLU A 45 4.95 3.59 24.58
N HIS A 46 4.08 4.58 24.29
CA HIS A 46 3.08 4.52 23.24
C HIS A 46 3.71 3.87 22.02
N ALA A 47 3.48 2.57 21.83
CA ALA A 47 3.82 1.91 20.60
C ALA A 47 2.87 2.57 19.65
N SER A 48 3.34 3.62 18.98
CA SER A 48 2.59 4.31 17.96
C SER A 48 2.07 3.21 17.06
N ILE A 49 0.78 2.90 17.19
CA ILE A 49 0.10 2.02 16.26
C ILE A 49 0.04 2.88 15.02
N PHE A 50 1.11 2.84 14.23
CA PHE A 50 1.15 3.41 12.91
C PHE A 50 0.17 2.58 12.11
N VAL A 51 -1.09 3.01 12.08
CA VAL A 51 -2.08 2.45 11.17
C VAL A 51 -1.62 2.89 9.79
N ALA A 52 -0.81 2.05 9.17
CA ALA A 52 -0.18 2.38 7.92
C ALA A 52 -1.28 2.53 6.87
N ARG A 53 -1.41 3.72 6.28
CA ARG A 53 -2.38 3.95 5.21
C ARG A 53 -1.71 3.58 3.90
N SER A 54 -2.25 2.60 3.17
CA SER A 54 -1.74 2.31 1.82
C SER A 54 -1.95 3.52 0.92
N LEU A 55 -0.84 4.07 0.45
CA LEU A 55 -0.80 5.18 -0.51
C LEU A 55 -0.95 4.67 -1.94
N GLY A 56 -0.63 3.40 -2.19
CA GLY A 56 -0.82 2.77 -3.48
C GLY A 56 -0.05 1.47 -3.63
N GLU A 57 -0.37 0.76 -4.71
CA GLU A 57 0.25 -0.49 -5.07
C GLU A 57 0.50 -0.52 -6.58
N TYR A 58 1.63 -1.10 -6.97
CA TYR A 58 2.00 -1.33 -8.36
C TYR A 58 2.39 -2.78 -8.54
N THR A 59 1.77 -3.45 -9.50
CA THR A 59 2.15 -4.78 -9.95
C THR A 59 2.56 -4.73 -11.41
N GLY A 60 3.56 -5.52 -11.77
CA GLY A 60 4.06 -5.52 -13.15
C GLY A 60 5.14 -6.57 -13.41
N SER A 61 5.54 -6.68 -14.66
CA SER A 61 6.69 -7.49 -15.08
C SER A 61 7.98 -6.68 -14.98
N TRP A 62 9.11 -7.33 -14.69
CA TRP A 62 10.40 -6.64 -14.68
C TRP A 62 10.71 -6.04 -16.05
N PRO A 63 11.06 -4.74 -16.13
CA PRO A 63 11.29 -4.09 -17.43
C PRO A 63 12.53 -4.67 -18.13
N ALA A 64 12.54 -4.67 -19.46
CA ALA A 64 13.71 -5.06 -20.23
C ALA A 64 14.81 -3.98 -20.23
N THR A 65 14.43 -2.72 -20.05
CA THR A 65 15.31 -1.55 -19.99
C THR A 65 15.06 -0.79 -18.70
N SER A 66 14.19 0.22 -18.71
CA SER A 66 13.81 0.97 -17.52
C SER A 66 12.32 1.29 -17.54
N ILE A 67 11.70 1.33 -16.37
CA ILE A 67 10.35 1.85 -16.21
C ILE A 67 10.31 2.81 -15.04
N TRP A 68 9.58 3.90 -15.22
CA TRP A 68 9.25 4.84 -14.17
C TRP A 68 7.83 4.56 -13.70
N LEU A 69 7.64 4.50 -12.39
CA LEU A 69 6.39 4.17 -11.72
C LEU A 69 6.20 5.08 -10.50
N GLY A 70 4.97 5.09 -10.00
CA GLY A 70 4.59 5.93 -8.87
C GLY A 70 3.66 7.08 -9.27
N GLY A 71 3.40 7.95 -8.30
CA GLY A 71 2.56 9.13 -8.43
C GLY A 71 3.33 10.40 -8.08
N ARG A 72 2.62 11.52 -7.90
CA ARG A 72 3.27 12.78 -7.50
C ARG A 72 3.98 12.64 -6.15
N ALA A 73 3.32 12.04 -5.18
CA ALA A 73 3.83 11.90 -3.82
C ALA A 73 5.10 11.02 -3.73
N PHE A 74 5.07 9.82 -4.31
CA PHE A 74 6.19 8.89 -4.28
C PHE A 74 6.43 8.29 -5.64
N GLN A 75 7.69 8.20 -6.02
CA GLN A 75 8.13 7.77 -7.34
C GLN A 75 9.21 6.70 -7.19
N PHE A 76 9.28 5.78 -8.14
CA PHE A 76 10.38 4.85 -8.23
C PHE A 76 10.65 4.45 -9.68
N MET A 77 11.88 4.04 -9.93
CA MET A 77 12.36 3.61 -11.23
C MET A 77 13.08 2.29 -11.06
N LEU A 78 12.78 1.35 -11.94
CA LEU A 78 13.50 0.10 -12.08
C LEU A 78 14.27 0.15 -13.38
N GLU A 79 15.59 -0.03 -13.32
CA GLU A 79 16.50 -0.06 -14.46
C GLU A 79 17.21 -1.40 -14.49
N LYS A 80 17.21 -2.08 -15.63
CA LYS A 80 17.89 -3.36 -15.82
C LYS A 80 19.39 -3.12 -15.98
N LEU A 81 20.18 -3.79 -15.15
CA LEU A 81 21.63 -3.77 -15.23
C LEU A 81 22.14 -4.92 -16.12
N SER A 82 23.34 -4.75 -16.68
CA SER A 82 23.96 -5.74 -17.58
C SER A 82 24.30 -7.06 -16.89
N ASN A 83 24.37 -7.08 -15.56
CA ASN A 83 24.65 -8.25 -14.72
C ASN A 83 23.39 -9.06 -14.36
N GLY A 84 22.24 -8.77 -14.96
CA GLY A 84 20.97 -9.45 -14.67
C GLY A 84 20.28 -8.98 -13.38
N LYS A 85 20.85 -8.01 -12.66
CA LYS A 85 20.19 -7.33 -11.55
C LYS A 85 19.41 -6.11 -12.04
N TYR A 86 18.72 -5.47 -11.11
CA TYR A 86 18.01 -4.22 -11.35
C TYR A 86 18.50 -3.16 -10.37
N LYS A 87 18.66 -1.93 -10.86
CA LYS A 87 18.81 -0.75 -10.02
C LYS A 87 17.42 -0.21 -9.73
N LEU A 88 17.05 -0.26 -8.46
CA LEU A 88 15.89 0.42 -7.93
C LEU A 88 16.32 1.81 -7.48
N THR A 89 15.64 2.85 -7.95
CA THR A 89 15.79 4.21 -7.44
C THR A 89 14.43 4.70 -6.97
N TRP A 90 14.35 5.37 -5.83
CA TRP A 90 13.10 5.88 -5.27
C TRP A 90 13.25 7.32 -4.82
N TRP A 91 12.13 8.06 -4.82
CA TRP A 91 12.07 9.47 -4.47
C TRP A 91 10.86 9.76 -3.57
N ASN A 92 11.14 10.34 -2.40
CA ASN A 92 10.15 10.93 -1.49
C ASN A 92 10.40 12.43 -1.37
N ASN A 93 10.29 13.17 -2.48
CA ASN A 93 10.66 14.58 -2.56
C ASN A 93 9.50 15.54 -2.83
N ASP A 94 8.28 15.04 -3.04
CA ASP A 94 7.14 15.90 -3.29
C ASP A 94 6.85 16.80 -2.07
N PRO A 95 6.55 18.10 -2.27
CA PRO A 95 6.21 18.99 -1.17
C PRO A 95 5.05 18.49 -0.29
N ALA A 96 4.10 17.72 -0.84
CA ALA A 96 3.01 17.10 -0.08
C ALA A 96 3.50 16.06 0.93
N ASN A 97 4.74 15.57 0.79
CA ASN A 97 5.37 14.63 1.71
C ASN A 97 6.38 15.30 2.65
N ALA A 98 6.39 16.63 2.76
CA ALA A 98 7.33 17.37 3.61
C ALA A 98 7.39 16.87 5.08
N ASN A 99 6.32 16.25 5.56
CA ASN A 99 6.24 15.66 6.91
C ASN A 99 5.85 14.17 6.90
N ARG A 100 5.84 13.50 5.74
CA ARG A 100 5.39 12.11 5.61
C ARG A 100 6.56 11.14 5.45
N LYS A 101 6.57 10.11 6.29
CA LYS A 101 7.40 8.94 6.06
C LYS A 101 6.61 7.97 5.20
N VAL A 102 7.24 7.51 4.13
CA VAL A 102 6.65 6.50 3.25
C VAL A 102 7.48 5.24 3.39
N LYS A 103 6.85 4.17 3.83
CA LYS A 103 7.38 2.83 3.71
C LYS A 103 7.18 2.36 2.28
N PHE A 104 8.28 2.03 1.63
CA PHE A 104 8.29 1.39 0.34
C PHE A 104 8.76 -0.04 0.48
N THR A 105 7.90 -0.97 0.11
CA THR A 105 8.20 -2.40 0.07
C THR A 105 8.11 -2.89 -1.36
N LEU A 106 9.17 -3.55 -1.84
CA LEU A 106 9.19 -4.25 -3.12
C LEU A 106 9.24 -5.75 -2.89
N ASN A 107 8.26 -6.45 -3.44
CA ASN A 107 8.14 -7.90 -3.38
C ASN A 107 8.26 -8.49 -4.78
N SER A 108 8.62 -9.77 -4.84
CA SER A 108 8.45 -10.60 -6.02
C SER A 108 6.96 -10.83 -6.31
N GLY A 109 6.66 -11.33 -7.51
CA GLY A 109 5.31 -11.75 -7.89
C GLY A 109 4.73 -12.86 -7.02
N SER A 110 5.59 -13.65 -6.37
CA SER A 110 5.21 -14.65 -5.37
C SER A 110 4.98 -14.07 -3.97
N GLY A 111 5.17 -12.75 -3.78
CA GLY A 111 5.00 -12.07 -2.50
C GLY A 111 6.22 -12.10 -1.58
N SER A 112 7.34 -12.67 -2.02
CA SER A 112 8.59 -12.66 -1.24
C SER A 112 9.22 -11.27 -1.21
N ARG A 113 9.69 -10.83 -0.05
CA ARG A 113 10.35 -9.52 0.11
C ARG A 113 11.66 -9.47 -0.67
N ILE A 114 11.81 -8.45 -1.52
CA ILE A 114 13.07 -8.16 -2.24
C ILE A 114 13.76 -6.95 -1.61
N TYR A 115 13.01 -5.89 -1.33
CA TYR A 115 13.52 -4.65 -0.75
C TYR A 115 12.47 -4.02 0.18
N ASP A 116 12.92 -3.34 1.23
CA ASP A 116 12.07 -2.59 2.14
C ASP A 116 12.84 -1.37 2.66
N VAL A 117 12.19 -0.21 2.68
CA VAL A 117 12.76 1.01 3.24
C VAL A 117 11.66 1.87 3.81
N VAL A 118 11.91 2.44 4.99
CA VAL A 118 11.11 3.57 5.50
C VAL A 118 11.85 4.84 5.12
N THR A 119 11.28 5.60 4.20
CA THR A 119 11.88 6.84 3.72
C THR A 119 11.59 7.98 4.70
N VAL A 120 12.47 8.98 4.70
CA VAL A 120 12.24 10.25 5.40
C VAL A 120 11.87 11.32 4.37
N PRO A 121 11.17 12.39 4.76
CA PRO A 121 10.82 13.46 3.85
C PRO A 121 12.04 14.03 3.10
N ARG A 122 11.85 14.39 1.83
CA ARG A 122 12.86 15.01 0.97
C ARG A 122 14.12 14.16 0.79
N THR A 123 13.92 12.85 0.61
CA THR A 123 15.02 11.94 0.32
C THR A 123 14.83 11.16 -0.97
N THR A 124 15.98 10.75 -1.50
CA THR A 124 16.13 9.85 -2.63
C THR A 124 17.07 8.74 -2.19
N GLY A 125 16.86 7.54 -2.70
CA GLY A 125 17.80 6.44 -2.50
C GLY A 125 17.81 5.50 -3.68
N SER A 126 18.80 4.62 -3.70
CA SER A 126 18.90 3.58 -4.69
C SER A 126 19.49 2.31 -4.11
N ALA A 127 19.11 1.16 -4.66
CA ALA A 127 19.61 -0.15 -4.29
C ALA A 127 19.70 -1.05 -5.52
N GLU A 128 20.69 -1.95 -5.54
CA GLU A 128 20.68 -3.07 -6.47
C GLU A 128 19.84 -4.20 -5.90
N ILE A 129 18.95 -4.75 -6.73
CA ILE A 129 18.05 -5.83 -6.36
C ILE A 129 18.13 -6.95 -7.39
N THR A 130 17.85 -8.18 -6.94
CA THR A 130 17.84 -9.35 -7.81
C THR A 130 16.40 -9.88 -7.88
N PRO A 131 15.78 -9.94 -9.07
CA PRO A 131 14.49 -10.58 -9.25
C PRO A 131 14.52 -12.05 -8.87
N SER A 132 13.48 -12.53 -8.18
CA SER A 132 13.27 -13.96 -7.93
C SER A 132 12.14 -14.57 -8.78
N THR A 133 11.36 -13.73 -9.46
CA THR A 133 10.23 -14.12 -10.33
C THR A 133 10.16 -13.19 -11.55
N SER A 134 9.31 -13.51 -12.53
CA SER A 134 9.08 -12.67 -13.73
C SER A 134 8.31 -11.37 -13.46
N THR A 135 7.60 -11.29 -12.34
CA THR A 135 6.82 -10.12 -11.93
C THR A 135 7.25 -9.59 -10.56
N PHE A 136 6.78 -8.40 -10.22
CA PHE A 136 7.00 -7.74 -8.94
C PHE A 136 5.71 -7.07 -8.44
N ARG A 137 5.73 -6.72 -7.15
CA ARG A 137 4.70 -5.94 -6.47
C ARG A 137 5.35 -4.89 -5.57
N GLY A 138 5.20 -3.61 -5.91
CA GLY A 138 5.62 -2.46 -5.10
C GLY A 138 4.46 -1.92 -4.28
N ILE A 139 4.67 -1.73 -2.98
CA ILE A 139 3.64 -1.27 -2.02
C ILE A 139 4.16 -0.02 -1.34
N PHE A 140 3.28 0.98 -1.23
CA PHE A 140 3.56 2.24 -0.54
C PHE A 140 2.59 2.39 0.61
N ASP A 141 3.14 2.57 1.80
CA ASP A 141 2.35 2.82 3.01
C ASP A 141 2.88 4.07 3.72
N GLU A 142 1.98 4.94 4.18
CA GLU A 142 2.33 6.02 5.10
C GLU A 142 2.57 5.43 6.49
N VAL A 143 3.67 5.81 7.14
CA VAL A 143 4.06 5.35 8.48
C VAL A 143 4.42 6.50 9.40
#